data_AF-A0AAW4SP65-F1
#
_entry.id   AF-A0AAW4SP65-F1
#
_cell.length_a   1.000
_cell.length_b   1.000
_cell.length_c   1.000
_cell.angle_alpha   90.00
_cell.angle_beta   90.00
_cell.angle_gamma   90.00
#
_symmetry.space_group_name_H-M   'P 1'
#
loop_
_entity.id
_entity.type
_entity.pdbx_description
1 polymer ?
#
loop_
_entity_poly.entity_id
_entity_poly.type
_entity_poly.pdbx_seq_one_letter_code
_entity_poly.pdbx_strand_id
1 'polypeptide(L)'
;MVVPCGHCQACTLAKNSRYAFQCDLESYSSKHTLFITLTYANRFIPRAMFVDSIERPYGCDLIDKETGEILGPADLTEDERTNLLNKFYLFGDVPYLRKTDLQLFLKRLRYYVTKFSPSEKVRYFAVGEYGPVHFRPHYHLLLFLNSDKALQICSENISKAWTLGRIDCQISKGQCSNYVASYVNSSCTIPKVFKAGSVCPFNVHSQKLGQGFLDCQREKVYSLTPENFIKRSVVLNGKYKEFDVWRSCYSYFYPRCKGFASKSSRERAYSYSIYDTARLLFPDAKTSFSLAKEIAIYIYYFHNTKETYLLDLYGYCSDQSKLYELSQYFYDPDVLLHSFNSDEFSRYVHRIYTELLISKHFLYFVCTHNTLAELKSKQRLIEEFYSRLDYMHLTKFFEAQQLFYESDLIGDDDLCTDNWDNSYYPYFYNNVYTDTNLLEKTPVYRLYSSDVKKLFSDRIKHKKLNDANKMFFE
;
A
#
# COMPACT_ATOMS: atom_id res chain seq x y z
N MET A 1 -10.08 -19.47 4.05
CA MET A 1 -10.13 -18.01 4.27
C MET A 1 -9.76 -17.33 2.95
N VAL A 2 -10.67 -16.55 2.36
CA VAL A 2 -10.44 -15.87 1.08
C VAL A 2 -9.62 -14.60 1.32
N VAL A 3 -8.50 -14.44 0.63
CA VAL A 3 -7.66 -13.25 0.71
C VAL A 3 -7.93 -12.37 -0.52
N PRO A 4 -8.23 -11.07 -0.36
CA PRO A 4 -8.43 -10.19 -1.51
C PRO A 4 -7.15 -10.12 -2.34
N CYS A 5 -7.26 -10.37 -3.64
CA CYS A 5 -6.12 -10.35 -4.56
C CYS A 5 -5.48 -8.95 -4.70
N GLY A 6 -6.24 -7.89 -4.43
CA GLY A 6 -5.75 -6.51 -4.45
C GLY A 6 -5.64 -5.88 -5.84
N HIS A 7 -5.86 -6.64 -6.91
CA HIS A 7 -5.72 -6.20 -8.31
C HIS A 7 -6.96 -6.40 -9.18
N CYS A 8 -7.95 -7.24 -8.78
CA CYS A 8 -9.20 -7.35 -9.54
C CYS A 8 -10.05 -6.07 -9.44
N GLN A 9 -11.05 -5.94 -10.32
CA GLN A 9 -11.96 -4.78 -10.35
C GLN A 9 -12.66 -4.56 -9.00
N ALA A 10 -13.17 -5.61 -8.36
CA ALA A 10 -13.80 -5.53 -7.05
C ALA A 10 -12.83 -5.05 -5.95
N CYS A 11 -11.60 -5.60 -5.91
CA CYS A 11 -10.57 -5.17 -4.96
C CYS A 11 -10.16 -3.71 -5.18
N THR A 12 -10.09 -3.28 -6.45
CA THR A 12 -9.80 -1.90 -6.82
C THR A 12 -10.92 -0.97 -6.34
N LEU A 13 -12.20 -1.30 -6.59
CA LEU A 13 -13.34 -0.53 -6.10
C LEU A 13 -13.39 -0.42 -4.57
N ALA A 14 -13.12 -1.51 -3.86
CA ALA A 14 -13.05 -1.53 -2.41
C ALA A 14 -11.90 -0.65 -1.88
N LYS A 15 -10.71 -0.75 -2.50
CA LYS A 15 -9.55 0.09 -2.18
C LYS A 15 -9.86 1.58 -2.38
N ASN A 16 -10.59 1.92 -3.45
CA ASN A 16 -10.94 3.29 -3.80
C ASN A 16 -11.93 3.88 -2.81
N SER A 17 -12.98 3.12 -2.51
CA SER A 17 -13.99 3.50 -1.52
C SER A 17 -13.33 3.73 -0.15
N ARG A 18 -12.36 2.88 0.23
CA ARG A 18 -11.57 3.04 1.46
C ARG A 18 -10.71 4.31 1.45
N TYR A 19 -9.94 4.58 0.40
CA TYR A 19 -9.11 5.80 0.36
C TYR A 19 -9.95 7.07 0.34
N ALA A 20 -11.06 7.07 -0.39
CA ALA A 20 -12.03 8.15 -0.40
C ALA A 20 -12.53 8.45 1.03
N PHE A 21 -12.93 7.41 1.77
CA PHE A 21 -13.36 7.53 3.14
C PHE A 21 -12.24 8.00 4.09
N GLN A 22 -11.01 7.50 3.93
CA GLN A 22 -9.86 7.95 4.72
C GLN A 22 -9.52 9.42 4.48
N CYS A 23 -9.65 9.91 3.24
CA CYS A 23 -9.46 11.32 2.94
C CYS A 23 -10.57 12.18 3.54
N ASP A 24 -11.82 11.71 3.56
CA ASP A 24 -12.90 12.39 4.26
C ASP A 24 -12.64 12.48 5.77
N LEU A 25 -12.18 11.40 6.39
CA LEU A 25 -11.79 11.38 7.80
C LEU A 25 -10.62 12.34 8.10
N GLU A 26 -9.59 12.32 7.26
CA GLU A 26 -8.42 13.19 7.41
C GLU A 26 -8.79 14.67 7.22
N SER A 27 -9.64 14.97 6.24
CA SER A 27 -10.17 16.30 6.00
C SER A 27 -10.99 16.79 7.20
N TYR A 28 -11.82 15.92 7.78
CA TYR A 28 -12.60 16.23 8.97
C TYR A 28 -11.74 16.51 10.22
N SER A 29 -10.62 15.79 10.39
CA SER A 29 -9.69 16.05 11.49
C SER A 29 -8.78 17.26 11.27
N SER A 30 -8.72 17.80 10.06
CA SER A 30 -7.84 18.90 9.70
C SER A 30 -8.58 20.23 9.68
N LYS A 31 -7.89 21.32 10.03
CA LYS A 31 -8.49 22.66 10.01
C LYS A 31 -8.82 23.11 8.58
N HIS A 32 -7.90 22.85 7.65
CA HIS A 32 -8.01 23.23 6.24
C HIS A 32 -7.65 22.06 5.34
N THR A 33 -8.37 21.95 4.23
CA THR A 33 -8.04 21.02 3.14
C THR A 33 -7.88 21.80 1.85
N LEU A 34 -6.70 21.76 1.25
CA LEU A 34 -6.43 22.32 -0.08
C LEU A 34 -6.50 21.23 -1.12
N PHE A 35 -7.21 21.52 -2.19
CA PHE A 35 -7.24 20.72 -3.40
C PHE A 35 -6.33 21.37 -4.46
N ILE A 36 -5.32 20.63 -4.93
CA ILE A 36 -4.28 21.14 -5.83
C ILE A 36 -4.20 20.26 -7.07
N THR A 37 -4.15 20.90 -8.24
CA THR A 37 -3.78 20.28 -9.51
C THR A 37 -2.45 20.83 -9.99
N LEU A 38 -1.50 19.94 -10.27
CA LEU A 38 -0.21 20.26 -10.85
C LEU A 38 -0.16 19.72 -12.28
N THR A 39 0.04 20.60 -13.25
CA THR A 39 0.09 20.22 -14.68
C THR A 39 1.40 20.68 -15.29
N TYR A 40 2.09 19.80 -16.01
CA TYR A 40 3.31 20.16 -16.73
C TYR A 40 3.04 21.19 -17.82
N ALA A 41 3.92 22.19 -17.93
CA ALA A 41 4.07 22.97 -19.14
C ALA A 41 4.76 22.12 -20.22
N ASN A 42 4.48 22.38 -21.50
CA ASN A 42 4.93 21.53 -22.62
C ASN A 42 6.44 21.22 -22.60
N ARG A 43 7.27 22.20 -22.23
CA ARG A 43 8.72 22.05 -22.17
C ARG A 43 9.23 21.11 -21.07
N PHE A 44 8.44 20.89 -20.02
CA PHE A 44 8.81 20.11 -18.84
C PHE A 44 8.08 18.77 -18.74
N ILE A 45 7.29 18.39 -19.74
CA ILE A 45 6.67 17.06 -19.76
C ILE A 45 7.81 16.02 -19.82
N PRO A 46 7.87 15.06 -18.88
CA PRO A 46 8.79 13.93 -18.98
C PRO A 46 8.49 13.11 -20.23
N ARG A 47 9.54 12.81 -21.00
CA ARG A 47 9.43 12.13 -22.30
C ARG A 47 10.19 10.83 -22.28
N ALA A 48 9.61 9.84 -22.92
CA ALA A 48 10.19 8.54 -23.09
C ALA A 48 10.16 8.12 -24.57
N MET A 49 11.05 7.20 -24.93
CA MET A 49 11.15 6.66 -26.29
C MET A 49 11.14 5.13 -26.26
N PHE A 50 10.67 4.54 -27.35
CA PHE A 50 10.70 3.11 -27.58
C PHE A 50 12.09 2.69 -28.05
N VAL A 51 12.65 1.64 -27.45
CA VAL A 51 13.93 1.04 -27.82
C VAL A 51 13.80 -0.48 -27.83
N ASP A 52 14.55 -1.16 -28.69
CA ASP A 52 14.59 -2.61 -28.71
C ASP A 52 15.18 -3.14 -27.39
N SER A 53 14.53 -4.14 -26.81
CA SER A 53 14.93 -4.70 -25.53
C SER A 53 16.23 -5.50 -25.69
N ILE A 54 17.19 -5.24 -24.80
CA ILE A 54 18.44 -6.01 -24.75
C ILE A 54 18.21 -7.38 -24.11
N GLU A 55 17.30 -7.45 -23.13
CA GLU A 55 17.04 -8.66 -22.34
C GLU A 55 15.96 -9.56 -22.96
N ARG A 56 15.05 -8.98 -23.76
CA ARG A 56 13.87 -9.68 -24.30
C ARG A 56 13.94 -9.74 -25.84
N PRO A 57 14.21 -10.91 -26.43
CA PRO A 57 14.21 -11.06 -27.88
C PRO A 57 12.89 -10.60 -28.49
N TYR A 58 12.95 -9.70 -29.48
CA TYR A 58 11.78 -9.06 -30.12
C TYR A 58 10.88 -8.24 -29.18
N GLY A 59 11.33 -7.97 -27.96
CA GLY A 59 10.66 -7.08 -27.02
C GLY A 59 11.05 -5.63 -27.27
N CYS A 60 10.18 -4.71 -26.85
CA CYS A 60 10.46 -3.28 -26.86
C CYS A 60 10.35 -2.72 -25.44
N ASP A 61 11.33 -1.94 -25.02
CA ASP A 61 11.34 -1.25 -23.75
C ASP A 61 11.09 0.25 -23.95
N LEU A 62 10.51 0.86 -22.92
CA LEU A 62 10.37 2.30 -22.82
C LEU A 62 11.53 2.85 -21.99
N ILE A 63 12.27 3.81 -22.52
CA ILE A 63 13.37 4.47 -21.81
C ILE A 63 13.11 5.96 -21.63
N ASP A 64 13.56 6.51 -20.51
CA ASP A 64 13.55 7.94 -20.28
C ASP A 64 14.53 8.65 -21.22
N LYS A 65 14.06 9.70 -21.91
CA LYS A 65 14.86 10.43 -22.91
C LYS A 65 15.97 11.29 -22.30
N GLU A 66 15.83 11.73 -21.06
CA GLU A 66 16.78 12.58 -20.36
C GLU A 66 17.81 11.76 -19.59
N THR A 67 17.38 10.70 -18.90
CA THR A 67 18.25 9.91 -18.01
C THR A 67 18.75 8.61 -18.63
N GLY A 68 18.09 8.10 -19.68
CA GLY A 68 18.36 6.78 -20.25
C GLY A 68 17.89 5.62 -19.38
N GLU A 69 17.14 5.89 -18.30
CA GLU A 69 16.62 4.86 -17.39
C GLU A 69 15.54 4.02 -18.08
N ILE A 70 15.61 2.70 -17.92
CA ILE A 70 14.57 1.78 -18.42
C ILE A 70 13.33 1.93 -17.54
N LEU A 71 12.24 2.39 -18.14
CA LEU A 71 10.95 2.58 -17.49
C LEU A 71 10.12 1.28 -17.46
N GLY A 72 10.40 0.36 -18.37
CA GLY A 72 9.83 -0.99 -18.38
C GLY A 72 9.39 -1.45 -19.77
N PRO A 73 8.79 -2.65 -19.85
CA PRO A 73 8.38 -3.25 -21.11
C PRO A 73 7.23 -2.48 -21.75
N ALA A 74 7.27 -2.34 -23.08
CA ALA A 74 6.34 -1.57 -23.88
C ALA A 74 6.05 -2.25 -25.23
N ASP A 75 5.77 -3.55 -25.19
CA ASP A 75 5.46 -4.33 -26.38
C ASP A 75 4.09 -3.90 -26.93
N LEU A 76 4.11 -3.34 -28.14
CA LEU A 76 2.95 -2.86 -28.88
C LEU A 76 3.13 -3.22 -30.35
N THR A 77 2.03 -3.43 -31.07
CA THR A 77 2.09 -3.52 -32.53
C THR A 77 2.48 -2.17 -33.15
N GLU A 78 2.98 -2.16 -34.38
CA GLU A 78 3.34 -0.92 -35.08
C GLU A 78 2.14 0.03 -35.23
N ASP A 79 0.95 -0.53 -35.47
CA ASP A 79 -0.31 0.23 -35.55
C ASP A 79 -0.70 0.83 -34.19
N GLU A 80 -0.65 0.05 -33.11
CA GLU A 80 -0.91 0.53 -31.75
C GLU A 80 0.06 1.68 -31.40
N ARG A 81 1.36 1.51 -31.71
CA ARG A 81 2.41 2.51 -31.47
C ARG A 81 2.13 3.80 -32.25
N THR A 82 1.90 3.70 -33.54
CA THR A 82 1.67 4.87 -34.42
C THR A 82 0.44 5.65 -33.98
N ASN A 83 -0.65 4.95 -33.69
CA ASN A 83 -1.88 5.58 -33.24
C ASN A 83 -1.72 6.28 -31.88
N LEU A 84 -0.95 5.72 -30.96
CA LEU A 84 -0.64 6.36 -29.68
C LEU A 84 0.22 7.62 -29.85
N LEU A 85 1.30 7.53 -30.63
CA LEU A 85 2.20 8.66 -30.88
C LEU A 85 1.48 9.84 -31.54
N ASN A 86 0.55 9.56 -32.46
CA ASN A 86 -0.30 10.58 -33.10
C ASN A 86 -1.21 11.33 -32.09
N LYS A 87 -1.61 10.69 -30.99
CA LYS A 87 -2.44 11.32 -29.95
C LYS A 87 -1.66 12.20 -28.99
N PHE A 88 -0.39 11.91 -28.75
CA PHE A 88 0.42 12.61 -27.75
C PHE A 88 0.85 14.00 -28.19
N TYR A 89 0.99 14.25 -29.50
CA TYR A 89 1.50 15.50 -30.06
C TYR A 89 2.86 15.92 -29.46
N LEU A 90 3.76 14.95 -29.25
CA LEU A 90 5.07 15.14 -28.63
C LEU A 90 6.23 14.68 -29.52
N PHE A 91 6.18 14.97 -30.82
CA PHE A 91 7.27 14.69 -31.77
C PHE A 91 7.76 13.23 -31.77
N GLY A 92 6.85 12.28 -31.60
CA GLY A 92 7.17 10.84 -31.53
C GLY A 92 7.60 10.34 -30.15
N ASP A 93 7.62 11.20 -29.12
CA ASP A 93 7.89 10.80 -27.75
C ASP A 93 6.61 10.41 -26.99
N VAL A 94 6.75 9.54 -25.99
CA VAL A 94 5.70 9.13 -25.05
C VAL A 94 5.75 10.01 -23.80
N PRO A 95 4.67 10.74 -23.44
CA PRO A 95 4.63 11.45 -22.17
C PRO A 95 4.42 10.48 -21.02
N TYR A 96 5.10 10.68 -19.88
CA TYR A 96 4.89 9.78 -18.74
C TYR A 96 4.87 10.48 -17.37
N LEU A 97 4.30 9.79 -16.39
CA LEU A 97 4.23 10.22 -14.99
C LEU A 97 5.55 9.98 -14.26
N ARG A 98 6.24 11.06 -13.88
CA ARG A 98 7.48 10.98 -13.09
C ARG A 98 7.18 11.16 -11.59
N LYS A 99 7.31 10.09 -10.80
CA LYS A 99 6.98 10.13 -9.35
C LYS A 99 7.93 11.05 -8.55
N THR A 100 9.18 11.15 -8.96
CA THR A 100 10.21 11.96 -8.29
C THR A 100 9.88 13.45 -8.32
N ASP A 101 9.27 13.96 -9.38
CA ASP A 101 8.86 15.37 -9.49
C ASP A 101 7.81 15.75 -8.44
N LEU A 102 6.83 14.87 -8.22
CA LEU A 102 5.83 15.03 -7.15
C LEU A 102 6.48 14.98 -5.76
N GLN A 103 7.44 14.06 -5.55
CA GLN A 103 8.16 13.96 -4.28
C GLN A 103 8.99 15.22 -3.99
N LEU A 104 9.67 15.76 -5.00
CA LEU A 104 10.46 16.98 -4.89
C LEU A 104 9.57 18.21 -4.67
N PHE A 105 8.41 18.28 -5.32
CA PHE A 105 7.39 19.30 -5.03
C PHE A 105 6.98 19.27 -3.55
N LEU A 106 6.58 18.10 -3.05
CA LEU A 106 6.17 17.93 -1.65
C LEU A 106 7.31 18.25 -0.68
N LYS A 107 8.56 17.88 -1.02
CA LYS A 107 9.75 18.20 -0.22
C LYS A 107 9.97 19.72 -0.13
N ARG A 108 9.89 20.44 -1.26
CA ARG A 108 10.01 21.91 -1.29
C ARG A 108 8.89 22.58 -0.51
N LEU A 109 7.64 22.15 -0.71
CA LEU A 109 6.50 22.73 0.00
C LEU A 109 6.61 22.52 1.52
N ARG A 110 7.00 21.32 1.96
CA ARG A 110 7.26 21.02 3.38
C ARG A 110 8.36 21.87 3.96
N TYR A 111 9.45 22.08 3.22
CA TYR A 111 10.52 22.97 3.66
C TYR A 111 10.00 24.38 3.98
N TYR A 112 9.17 24.98 3.12
CA TYR A 112 8.59 26.29 3.39
C TYR A 112 7.69 26.27 4.64
N VAL A 113 6.81 25.27 4.77
CA VAL A 113 5.93 25.16 5.93
C VAL A 113 6.71 24.99 7.22
N THR A 114 7.68 24.07 7.28
CA THR A 114 8.50 23.85 8.47
C THR A 114 9.35 25.07 8.82
N LYS A 115 9.87 25.80 7.82
CA LYS A 115 10.65 27.03 8.04
C LYS A 115 9.85 28.11 8.78
N PHE A 116 8.58 28.30 8.41
CA PHE A 116 7.73 29.37 8.97
C PHE A 116 6.77 28.89 10.06
N SER A 117 6.52 27.58 10.16
CA SER A 117 5.66 26.92 11.14
C SER A 117 6.20 25.53 11.51
N PRO A 118 7.22 25.44 12.39
CA PRO A 118 7.91 24.18 12.70
C PRO A 118 7.03 23.08 13.31
N SER A 119 5.95 23.45 13.99
CA SER A 119 5.01 22.51 14.61
C SER A 119 3.97 21.94 13.64
N GLU A 120 3.82 22.53 12.45
CA GLU A 120 2.84 22.11 11.45
C GLU A 120 3.27 20.82 10.75
N LYS A 121 2.36 19.85 10.68
CA LYS A 121 2.58 18.59 9.95
C LYS A 121 1.79 18.60 8.65
N VAL A 122 2.48 18.82 7.53
CA VAL A 122 1.86 18.75 6.20
C VAL A 122 1.55 17.30 5.83
N ARG A 123 0.27 16.96 5.91
CA ARG A 123 -0.27 15.67 5.50
C ARG A 123 -0.90 15.79 4.12
N TYR A 124 -0.91 14.69 3.37
CA TYR A 124 -1.40 14.71 1.99
C TYR A 124 -1.90 13.35 1.52
N PHE A 125 -2.73 13.39 0.49
CA PHE A 125 -3.03 12.31 -0.44
C PHE A 125 -2.82 12.84 -1.86
N ALA A 126 -2.10 12.12 -2.70
CA ALA A 126 -1.78 12.56 -4.05
C ALA A 126 -1.90 11.43 -5.06
N VAL A 127 -2.32 11.77 -6.28
CA VAL A 127 -2.48 10.85 -7.40
C VAL A 127 -1.76 11.44 -8.62
N GLY A 128 -1.02 10.60 -9.33
CA GLY A 128 -0.58 10.88 -10.69
C GLY A 128 -1.49 10.17 -11.69
N GLU A 129 -2.00 10.89 -12.68
CA GLU A 129 -2.82 10.33 -13.76
C GLU A 129 -2.57 10.99 -15.12
N TYR A 130 -3.19 10.43 -16.15
CA TYR A 130 -3.10 10.91 -17.53
C TYR A 130 -4.39 11.58 -17.97
N GLY A 131 -4.27 12.73 -18.64
CA GLY A 131 -5.42 13.44 -19.18
C GLY A 131 -6.15 12.66 -20.28
N PRO A 132 -7.48 12.82 -20.41
CA PRO A 132 -8.34 11.98 -21.26
C PRO A 132 -8.27 12.28 -22.78
N VAL A 133 -7.47 13.26 -23.21
CA VAL A 133 -7.33 13.63 -24.63
C VAL A 133 -5.93 13.28 -25.14
N HIS A 134 -4.91 13.91 -24.57
CA HIS A 134 -3.51 13.80 -25.03
C HIS A 134 -2.62 12.98 -24.09
N PHE A 135 -3.20 12.28 -23.11
CA PHE A 135 -2.45 11.59 -22.06
C PHE A 135 -1.41 12.50 -21.37
N ARG A 136 -1.77 13.76 -21.13
CA ARG A 136 -0.86 14.67 -20.42
C ARG A 136 -0.71 14.19 -18.96
N PRO A 137 0.50 13.91 -18.48
CA PRO A 137 0.72 13.58 -17.08
C PRO A 137 0.38 14.79 -16.22
N HIS A 138 -0.31 14.56 -15.12
CA HIS A 138 -0.61 15.58 -14.14
C HIS A 138 -0.84 14.94 -12.78
N TYR A 139 -0.78 15.77 -11.74
CA TYR A 139 -0.98 15.33 -10.36
C TYR A 139 -2.14 16.06 -9.72
N HIS A 140 -2.84 15.34 -8.88
CA HIS A 140 -3.87 15.91 -8.03
C HIS A 140 -3.58 15.57 -6.57
N LEU A 141 -3.73 16.57 -5.70
CA LEU A 141 -3.38 16.45 -4.30
C LEU A 141 -4.48 17.01 -3.41
N LEU A 142 -4.73 16.32 -2.32
CA LEU A 142 -5.34 16.88 -1.12
C LEU A 142 -4.22 17.15 -0.12
N LEU A 143 -4.06 18.40 0.30
CA LEU A 143 -3.20 18.78 1.41
C LEU A 143 -4.05 19.08 2.63
N PHE A 144 -3.65 18.51 3.76
CA PHE A 144 -4.33 18.61 5.03
C PHE A 144 -3.46 19.43 5.99
N LEU A 145 -4.01 20.52 6.51
CA LEU A 145 -3.32 21.53 7.31
C LEU A 145 -4.10 21.84 8.59
N ASN A 146 -3.40 22.11 9.69
CA ASN A 146 -3.98 22.30 11.02
C ASN A 146 -3.99 23.76 11.49
N SER A 147 -3.44 24.71 10.72
CA SER A 147 -3.40 26.13 11.08
C SER A 147 -3.65 27.06 9.90
N ASP A 148 -4.18 28.26 10.19
CA ASP A 148 -4.38 29.31 9.17
C ASP A 148 -3.04 29.81 8.63
N LYS A 149 -2.02 29.87 9.50
CA LYS A 149 -0.66 30.22 9.12
C LYS A 149 -0.11 29.27 8.07
N ALA A 150 -0.31 27.96 8.24
CA ALA A 150 0.12 26.96 7.27
C ALA A 150 -0.61 27.10 5.93
N LEU A 151 -1.92 27.39 5.96
CA LEU A 151 -2.71 27.67 4.76
C LEU A 151 -2.12 28.86 3.98
N GLN A 152 -1.81 29.96 4.67
CA GLN A 152 -1.21 31.14 4.07
C GLN A 152 0.18 30.84 3.47
N ILE A 153 1.07 30.18 4.23
CA ILE A 153 2.41 29.80 3.76
C ILE A 153 2.30 28.92 2.50
N CYS A 154 1.40 27.94 2.49
CA CYS A 154 1.17 27.08 1.34
C CYS A 154 0.70 27.90 0.14
N SER A 155 -0.28 28.79 0.32
CA SER A 155 -0.80 29.65 -0.76
C SER A 155 0.29 30.52 -1.39
N GLU A 156 1.16 31.14 -0.57
CA GLU A 156 2.23 32.03 -1.03
C GLU A 156 3.42 31.29 -1.69
N ASN A 157 3.64 30.01 -1.38
CA ASN A 157 4.84 29.28 -1.79
C ASN A 157 4.56 28.09 -2.71
N ILE A 158 3.30 27.79 -3.04
CA ILE A 158 2.94 26.69 -3.94
C ILE A 158 3.55 26.86 -5.34
N SER A 159 3.53 28.08 -5.88
CA SER A 159 4.13 28.44 -7.18
C SER A 159 5.64 28.31 -7.18
N LYS A 160 6.29 28.61 -6.05
CA LYS A 160 7.73 28.41 -5.86
C LYS A 160 8.10 26.92 -5.72
N ALA A 161 7.18 26.11 -5.19
CA ALA A 161 7.40 24.68 -5.02
C ALA A 161 7.20 23.90 -6.34
N TRP A 162 6.29 24.34 -7.22
CA TRP A 162 6.06 23.74 -8.54
C TRP A 162 6.50 24.67 -9.66
N THR A 163 7.72 24.47 -10.16
CA THR A 163 8.32 25.24 -11.25
C THR A 163 8.10 24.63 -12.63
N LEU A 164 7.47 23.45 -12.70
CA LEU A 164 7.37 22.62 -13.91
C LEU A 164 6.10 22.89 -14.72
N GLY A 165 5.24 23.82 -14.30
CA GLY A 165 4.08 24.21 -15.10
C GLY A 165 3.00 24.94 -14.33
N ARG A 166 1.75 24.65 -14.70
CA ARG A 166 0.55 25.30 -14.17
C ARG A 166 0.12 24.66 -12.87
N ILE A 167 -0.51 25.47 -12.03
CA ILE A 167 -1.05 25.08 -10.72
C ILE A 167 -2.47 25.60 -10.67
N ASP A 168 -3.40 24.74 -10.25
CA ASP A 168 -4.72 25.16 -9.77
C ASP A 168 -4.82 24.76 -8.29
N CYS A 169 -5.31 25.67 -7.45
CA CYS A 169 -5.38 25.46 -6.01
C CYS A 169 -6.68 26.04 -5.48
N GLN A 170 -7.47 25.19 -4.81
CA GLN A 170 -8.81 25.50 -4.32
C GLN A 170 -8.96 25.01 -2.89
N ILE A 171 -9.70 25.75 -2.06
CA ILE A 171 -10.04 25.27 -0.71
C ILE A 171 -11.20 24.28 -0.84
N SER A 172 -11.01 23.05 -0.37
CA SER A 172 -12.06 22.03 -0.37
C SER A 172 -13.05 22.29 0.78
N LYS A 173 -14.34 22.46 0.44
CA LYS A 173 -15.43 22.66 1.42
C LYS A 173 -16.09 21.33 1.84
N GLY A 174 -15.30 20.26 1.95
CA GLY A 174 -15.79 18.90 2.17
C GLY A 174 -16.17 18.18 0.88
N GLN A 175 -16.25 16.84 0.93
CA GLN A 175 -16.37 15.89 -0.20
C GLN A 175 -15.07 15.53 -0.92
N CYS A 176 -14.03 15.24 -0.15
CA CYS A 176 -12.78 14.67 -0.67
C CYS A 176 -12.99 13.29 -1.33
N SER A 177 -14.02 12.54 -0.91
CA SER A 177 -14.36 11.21 -1.44
C SER A 177 -14.70 11.18 -2.93
N ASN A 178 -15.52 12.11 -3.42
CA ASN A 178 -15.88 12.19 -4.84
C ASN A 178 -14.66 12.42 -5.73
N TYR A 179 -13.69 13.15 -5.19
CA TYR A 179 -12.44 13.40 -5.85
C TYR A 179 -11.64 12.10 -5.97
N VAL A 180 -11.22 11.51 -4.85
CA VAL A 180 -10.33 10.33 -4.80
C VAL A 180 -10.89 9.09 -5.51
N ALA A 181 -12.20 8.86 -5.45
CA ALA A 181 -12.84 7.72 -6.12
C ALA A 181 -12.62 7.71 -7.64
N SER A 182 -12.48 8.89 -8.24
CA SER A 182 -12.36 9.08 -9.69
C SER A 182 -10.94 8.78 -10.22
N TYR A 183 -9.90 8.93 -9.37
CA TYR A 183 -8.48 8.88 -9.76
C TYR A 183 -7.84 7.50 -9.78
N VAL A 184 -8.46 6.51 -9.14
CA VAL A 184 -7.88 5.16 -9.07
C VAL A 184 -8.52 4.21 -10.07
N ASN A 185 -9.67 4.56 -10.64
CA ASN A 185 -10.28 3.83 -11.75
C ASN A 185 -9.63 4.17 -13.11
N SER A 186 -8.89 5.29 -13.19
CA SER A 186 -8.19 5.69 -14.42
C SER A 186 -7.16 4.65 -14.85
N SER A 187 -6.49 3.96 -13.90
CA SER A 187 -5.46 2.95 -14.22
C SER A 187 -5.96 1.73 -14.97
N CYS A 188 -7.26 1.41 -14.93
CA CYS A 188 -7.80 0.23 -15.60
C CYS A 188 -8.15 0.49 -17.07
N THR A 189 -8.20 1.76 -17.48
CA THR A 189 -8.63 2.21 -18.81
C THR A 189 -7.53 2.86 -19.64
N ILE A 190 -6.28 2.79 -19.18
CA ILE A 190 -5.13 3.30 -19.92
C ILE A 190 -4.58 2.27 -20.93
N PRO A 191 -3.98 2.74 -22.04
CA PRO A 191 -3.19 1.93 -22.96
C PRO A 191 -2.15 1.04 -22.27
N LYS A 192 -1.81 -0.10 -22.88
CA LYS A 192 -0.86 -1.09 -22.34
C LYS A 192 0.49 -0.46 -21.95
N VAL A 193 1.01 0.49 -22.75
CA VAL A 193 2.28 1.19 -22.46
C VAL A 193 2.28 1.89 -21.10
N PHE A 194 1.13 2.38 -20.63
CA PHE A 194 1.03 3.04 -19.32
C PHE A 194 0.72 2.06 -18.18
N LYS A 195 0.68 0.75 -18.42
CA LYS A 195 0.53 -0.25 -17.34
C LYS A 195 1.86 -0.68 -16.74
N ALA A 196 2.99 -0.32 -17.37
CA ALA A 196 4.33 -0.57 -16.82
C ALA A 196 4.54 0.17 -15.50
N GLY A 197 5.22 -0.48 -14.53
CA GLY A 197 5.27 -0.04 -13.13
C GLY A 197 5.85 1.37 -12.91
N SER A 198 6.77 1.82 -13.75
CA SER A 198 7.42 3.13 -13.61
C SER A 198 6.59 4.29 -14.18
N VAL A 199 5.64 3.99 -15.08
CA VAL A 199 4.84 4.99 -15.78
C VAL A 199 3.35 4.90 -15.47
N CYS A 200 2.92 3.89 -14.71
CA CYS A 200 1.51 3.71 -14.41
C CYS A 200 0.96 4.79 -13.45
N PRO A 201 -0.34 5.11 -13.55
CA PRO A 201 -0.99 5.93 -12.55
C PRO A 201 -0.78 5.36 -11.17
N PHE A 202 -0.49 6.24 -10.22
CA PHE A 202 -0.16 5.85 -8.86
C PHE A 202 -0.83 6.79 -7.87
N ASN A 203 -1.07 6.28 -6.66
CA ASN A 203 -1.43 7.10 -5.51
C ASN A 203 -0.36 6.98 -4.42
N VAL A 204 -0.11 8.09 -3.74
CA VAL A 204 0.79 8.17 -2.59
C VAL A 204 0.16 9.05 -1.54
N HIS A 205 0.35 8.70 -0.28
CA HIS A 205 -0.26 9.46 0.81
C HIS A 205 0.59 9.40 2.07
N SER A 206 0.27 10.28 3.02
CA SER A 206 0.90 10.30 4.33
C SER A 206 0.60 9.02 5.11
N GLN A 207 1.57 8.55 5.90
CA GLN A 207 1.36 7.40 6.78
C GLN A 207 0.21 7.66 7.75
N LYS A 208 -0.54 6.59 8.07
CA LYS A 208 -1.72 6.64 8.93
C LYS A 208 -2.84 7.57 8.42
N LEU A 209 -3.04 7.63 7.11
CA LEU A 209 -4.11 8.44 6.52
C LEU A 209 -5.48 8.05 7.09
N GLY A 210 -6.25 9.03 7.52
CA GLY A 210 -7.58 8.87 8.10
C GLY A 210 -7.60 8.31 9.52
N GLN A 211 -6.44 8.08 10.16
CA GLN A 211 -6.37 7.46 11.50
C GLN A 211 -6.44 8.48 12.66
N GLY A 212 -6.63 9.76 12.38
CA GLY A 212 -6.60 10.81 13.42
C GLY A 212 -7.60 10.58 14.57
N PHE A 213 -8.71 9.89 14.32
CA PHE A 213 -9.68 9.51 15.36
C PHE A 213 -9.16 8.48 16.39
N LEU A 214 -8.00 7.87 16.13
CA LEU A 214 -7.30 6.94 17.03
C LEU A 214 -6.11 7.60 17.75
N ASP A 215 -5.81 8.87 17.44
CA ASP A 215 -4.71 9.56 18.07
C ASP A 215 -4.96 9.71 19.57
N CYS A 216 -3.94 9.40 20.37
CA CYS A 216 -4.00 9.39 21.83
C CYS A 216 -5.04 8.43 22.44
N GLN A 217 -5.63 7.50 21.66
CA GLN A 217 -6.62 6.55 22.14
C GLN A 217 -6.02 5.17 22.51
N ARG A 218 -4.70 5.06 22.72
CA ARG A 218 -4.01 3.77 22.94
C ARG A 218 -4.64 2.94 24.06
N GLU A 219 -4.80 3.54 25.24
CA GLU A 219 -5.33 2.85 26.42
C GLU A 219 -6.79 2.43 26.20
N LYS A 220 -7.59 3.34 25.62
CA LYS A 220 -8.97 3.04 25.23
C LYS A 220 -9.03 1.90 24.21
N VAL A 221 -8.13 1.83 23.23
CA VAL A 221 -8.09 0.74 22.26
C VAL A 221 -7.84 -0.60 22.96
N TYR A 222 -6.89 -0.67 23.88
CA TYR A 222 -6.58 -1.90 24.59
C TYR A 222 -7.59 -2.28 25.67
N SER A 223 -8.47 -1.37 26.09
CA SER A 223 -9.60 -1.69 26.97
C SER A 223 -10.85 -2.17 26.23
N LEU A 224 -10.90 -2.07 24.89
CA LEU A 224 -12.03 -2.52 24.08
C LEU A 224 -11.88 -3.99 23.68
N THR A 225 -13.01 -4.63 23.40
CA THR A 225 -13.02 -5.92 22.71
C THR A 225 -12.56 -5.73 21.25
N PRO A 226 -12.04 -6.79 20.59
CA PRO A 226 -11.65 -6.73 19.18
C PRO A 226 -12.75 -6.17 18.26
N GLU A 227 -14.01 -6.55 18.46
CA GLU A 227 -15.16 -6.10 17.67
C GLU A 227 -15.40 -4.60 17.82
N ASN A 228 -15.36 -4.08 19.05
CA ASN A 228 -15.60 -2.67 19.32
C ASN A 228 -14.42 -1.79 18.86
N PHE A 229 -13.22 -2.38 18.75
CA PHE A 229 -12.10 -1.71 18.09
C PHE A 229 -12.27 -1.70 16.56
N ILE A 230 -12.69 -2.84 15.98
CA ILE A 230 -12.85 -3.02 14.53
C ILE A 230 -14.02 -2.18 13.99
N LYS A 231 -15.22 -2.37 14.54
CA LYS A 231 -16.44 -1.69 14.14
C LYS A 231 -16.51 -0.35 14.85
N ARG A 232 -16.57 0.73 14.07
CA ARG A 232 -16.70 2.09 14.58
C ARG A 232 -17.72 2.87 13.82
N SER A 233 -18.12 3.97 14.42
CA SER A 233 -18.99 4.94 13.79
C SER A 233 -18.48 6.36 13.97
N VAL A 234 -18.77 7.19 12.97
CA VAL A 234 -18.42 8.60 12.95
C VAL A 234 -19.56 9.38 12.30
N VAL A 235 -19.79 10.60 12.77
CA VAL A 235 -20.69 11.54 12.10
C VAL A 235 -19.85 12.40 11.16
N LEU A 236 -19.98 12.17 9.85
CA LEU A 236 -19.31 12.97 8.82
C LEU A 236 -20.36 13.78 8.05
N ASN A 237 -20.20 15.10 8.05
CA ASN A 237 -21.11 16.03 7.38
C ASN A 237 -22.58 15.82 7.78
N GLY A 238 -22.83 15.59 9.08
CA GLY A 238 -24.18 15.34 9.62
C GLY A 238 -24.76 13.96 9.32
N LYS A 239 -24.04 13.08 8.61
CA LYS A 239 -24.47 11.70 8.34
C LYS A 239 -23.69 10.72 9.21
N TYR A 240 -24.41 9.85 9.89
CA TYR A 240 -23.82 8.74 10.62
C TYR A 240 -23.30 7.69 9.63
N LYS A 241 -22.02 7.31 9.79
CA LYS A 241 -21.39 6.27 8.98
C LYS A 241 -20.75 5.24 9.91
N GLU A 242 -21.16 3.99 9.75
CA GLU A 242 -20.50 2.85 10.37
C GLU A 242 -19.46 2.27 9.40
N PHE A 243 -18.34 1.82 9.95
CA PHE A 243 -17.25 1.27 9.16
C PHE A 243 -16.37 0.34 9.99
N ASP A 244 -15.72 -0.60 9.30
CA ASP A 244 -14.63 -1.38 9.85
C ASP A 244 -13.32 -0.60 9.66
N VAL A 245 -12.49 -0.51 10.72
CA VAL A 245 -11.15 0.08 10.59
C VAL A 245 -10.27 -0.79 9.68
N TRP A 246 -9.37 -0.16 8.93
CA TRP A 246 -8.58 -0.86 7.91
C TRP A 246 -7.33 -1.53 8.49
N ARG A 247 -6.77 -2.49 7.73
CA ARG A 247 -5.64 -3.33 8.14
C ARG A 247 -4.45 -2.59 8.77
N SER A 248 -4.12 -1.37 8.30
CA SER A 248 -3.00 -0.64 8.90
C SER A 248 -3.28 -0.16 10.34
N CYS A 249 -4.54 0.03 10.72
CA CYS A 249 -4.92 0.28 12.12
C CYS A 249 -4.64 -0.96 12.97
N TYR A 250 -5.00 -2.15 12.47
CA TYR A 250 -4.67 -3.42 13.13
C TYR A 250 -3.17 -3.57 13.31
N SER A 251 -2.40 -3.37 12.24
CA SER A 251 -0.93 -3.50 12.29
C SER A 251 -0.26 -2.45 13.19
N TYR A 252 -0.92 -1.33 13.47
CA TYR A 252 -0.41 -0.32 14.38
C TYR A 252 -0.70 -0.64 15.85
N PHE A 253 -1.89 -1.10 16.22
CA PHE A 253 -2.21 -1.42 17.62
C PHE A 253 -1.88 -2.86 18.00
N TYR A 254 -1.96 -3.78 17.05
CA TYR A 254 -1.71 -5.21 17.17
C TYR A 254 -0.71 -5.64 16.08
N PRO A 255 0.57 -5.23 16.18
CA PRO A 255 1.57 -5.55 15.16
C PRO A 255 1.79 -7.06 15.08
N ARG A 256 1.87 -7.63 13.86
CA ARG A 256 2.30 -9.01 13.65
C ARG A 256 3.78 -9.06 13.35
N CYS A 257 4.52 -9.91 14.06
CA CYS A 257 5.88 -10.27 13.66
C CYS A 257 5.89 -11.05 12.33
N LYS A 258 7.04 -11.10 11.66
CA LYS A 258 7.21 -11.93 10.46
C LYS A 258 6.96 -13.40 10.79
N GLY A 259 6.21 -14.10 9.95
CA GLY A 259 5.84 -15.51 10.19
C GLY A 259 4.87 -15.71 11.35
N PHE A 260 4.11 -14.68 11.76
CA PHE A 260 3.23 -14.75 12.94
C PHE A 260 2.34 -16.00 12.98
N ALA A 261 1.71 -16.37 11.86
CA ALA A 261 0.79 -17.51 11.80
C ALA A 261 1.50 -18.87 11.98
N SER A 262 2.74 -19.00 11.49
CA SER A 262 3.50 -20.27 11.56
C SER A 262 4.33 -20.41 12.82
N LYS A 263 4.73 -19.29 13.45
CA LYS A 263 5.52 -19.28 14.69
C LYS A 263 4.70 -19.73 15.90
N SER A 264 5.31 -20.52 16.77
CA SER A 264 4.84 -20.79 18.13
C SER A 264 4.81 -19.53 18.99
N SER A 265 4.10 -19.55 20.11
CA SER A 265 4.08 -18.42 21.06
C SER A 265 5.49 -18.09 21.58
N ARG A 266 6.40 -19.06 21.70
CA ARG A 266 7.79 -18.80 22.12
C ARG A 266 8.57 -18.04 21.06
N GLU A 267 8.46 -18.45 19.79
CA GLU A 267 9.15 -17.78 18.67
C GLU A 267 8.60 -16.37 18.42
N ARG A 268 7.30 -16.16 18.63
CA ARG A 268 6.68 -14.82 18.59
C ARG A 268 7.25 -13.94 19.71
N ALA A 269 7.34 -14.45 20.94
CA ALA A 269 7.96 -13.73 22.07
C ALA A 269 9.38 -13.27 21.71
N TYR A 270 10.20 -14.17 21.17
CA TYR A 270 11.56 -13.83 20.73
C TYR A 270 11.56 -12.75 19.63
N SER A 271 10.69 -12.89 18.63
CA SER A 271 10.55 -11.91 17.55
C SER A 271 10.17 -10.52 18.06
N TYR A 272 9.39 -10.45 19.15
CA TYR A 272 8.99 -9.20 19.77
C TYR A 272 10.04 -8.60 20.70
N SER A 273 10.94 -9.40 21.28
CA SER A 273 12.02 -8.91 22.16
C SER A 273 13.34 -8.65 21.43
N ILE A 274 13.46 -9.04 20.16
CA ILE A 274 14.74 -9.04 19.44
C ILE A 274 15.41 -7.67 19.33
N TYR A 275 14.65 -6.58 19.33
CA TYR A 275 15.23 -5.22 19.31
C TYR A 275 16.06 -4.91 20.55
N ASP A 276 15.55 -5.24 21.75
CA ASP A 276 16.29 -5.02 22.99
C ASP A 276 17.51 -5.97 23.07
N THR A 277 17.36 -7.23 22.64
CA THR A 277 18.48 -8.18 22.52
C THR A 277 19.57 -7.63 21.60
N ALA A 278 19.19 -7.16 20.41
CA ALA A 278 20.12 -6.57 19.45
C ALA A 278 20.79 -5.30 20.01
N ARG A 279 20.05 -4.45 20.72
CA ARG A 279 20.59 -3.23 21.34
C ARG A 279 21.62 -3.52 22.43
N LEU A 280 21.46 -4.61 23.17
CA LEU A 280 22.42 -5.05 24.18
C LEU A 280 23.70 -5.58 23.52
N LEU A 281 23.58 -6.32 22.43
CA LEU A 281 24.70 -6.93 21.72
C LEU A 281 25.50 -5.94 20.86
N PHE A 282 24.84 -4.91 20.33
CA PHE A 282 25.44 -3.89 19.45
C PHE A 282 25.18 -2.47 20.00
N PRO A 283 25.84 -2.08 21.11
CA PRO A 283 25.56 -0.83 21.81
C PRO A 283 25.97 0.43 21.02
N ASP A 284 26.96 0.32 20.13
CA ASP A 284 27.48 1.45 19.34
C ASP A 284 26.50 1.94 18.26
N ALA A 285 25.55 1.11 17.86
CA ALA A 285 24.56 1.42 16.85
C ALA A 285 23.60 2.54 17.30
N LYS A 286 23.76 3.77 16.80
CA LYS A 286 22.90 4.90 17.20
C LYS A 286 21.44 4.76 16.76
N THR A 287 21.20 4.23 15.56
CA THR A 287 19.87 4.16 14.93
C THR A 287 19.42 2.71 14.73
N SER A 288 18.11 2.48 14.56
CA SER A 288 17.60 1.14 14.21
C SER A 288 18.14 0.63 12.87
N PHE A 289 18.46 1.53 11.93
CA PHE A 289 19.02 1.16 10.64
C PHE A 289 20.51 0.81 10.73
N SER A 290 21.31 1.57 11.49
CA SER A 290 22.70 1.21 11.77
C SER A 290 22.79 -0.12 12.52
N LEU A 291 21.87 -0.36 13.47
CA LEU A 291 21.76 -1.64 14.17
C LEU A 291 21.49 -2.79 13.20
N ALA A 292 20.55 -2.63 12.27
CA ALA A 292 20.28 -3.63 11.24
C ALA A 292 21.50 -3.91 10.35
N LYS A 293 22.25 -2.86 10.00
CA LYS A 293 23.47 -2.97 9.20
C LYS A 293 24.58 -3.72 9.94
N GLU A 294 24.80 -3.42 11.22
CA GLU A 294 25.79 -4.12 12.05
C GLU A 294 25.46 -5.60 12.21
N ILE A 295 24.19 -5.94 12.45
CA ILE A 295 23.73 -7.34 12.48
C ILE A 295 23.99 -8.03 11.13
N ALA A 296 23.62 -7.39 10.02
CA ALA A 296 23.80 -7.97 8.69
C ALA A 296 25.28 -8.22 8.36
N ILE A 297 26.14 -7.25 8.69
CA ILE A 297 27.60 -7.37 8.57
C ILE A 297 28.10 -8.55 9.40
N TYR A 298 27.68 -8.62 10.67
CA TYR A 298 28.11 -9.68 11.58
C TYR A 298 27.75 -11.05 11.02
N ILE A 299 26.50 -11.24 10.59
CA ILE A 299 26.05 -12.50 10.00
C ILE A 299 26.86 -12.81 8.74
N TYR A 300 27.01 -11.86 7.83
CA TYR A 300 27.76 -12.07 6.58
C TYR A 300 29.18 -12.60 6.82
N TYR A 301 29.91 -12.04 7.78
CA TYR A 301 31.30 -12.45 8.04
C TYR A 301 31.45 -13.65 8.98
N PHE A 302 30.52 -13.88 9.91
CA PHE A 302 30.74 -14.79 11.04
C PHE A 302 29.75 -15.98 11.13
N HIS A 303 28.76 -16.08 10.22
CA HIS A 303 27.73 -17.15 10.27
C HIS A 303 28.27 -18.59 10.16
N ASN A 304 29.43 -18.81 9.52
CA ASN A 304 29.91 -20.15 9.11
C ASN A 304 30.98 -20.79 10.00
N THR A 305 31.48 -20.10 11.02
CA THR A 305 32.56 -20.62 11.86
C THR A 305 31.97 -21.16 13.17
N LYS A 306 31.86 -22.49 13.29
CA LYS A 306 31.54 -23.16 14.58
C LYS A 306 32.51 -22.73 15.70
N GLU A 307 33.72 -22.33 15.34
CA GLU A 307 34.78 -21.87 16.23
C GLU A 307 34.69 -20.37 16.61
N THR A 308 33.96 -19.52 15.87
CA THR A 308 33.81 -18.09 16.24
C THR A 308 32.82 -17.84 17.36
N TYR A 309 31.99 -18.83 17.72
CA TYR A 309 31.17 -18.74 18.93
C TYR A 309 31.96 -19.07 20.21
N LEU A 310 33.26 -19.38 20.10
CA LEU A 310 34.14 -19.76 21.22
C LEU A 310 35.47 -18.97 21.30
N LEU A 311 35.61 -17.82 20.65
CA LEU A 311 36.84 -17.00 20.76
C LEU A 311 36.54 -15.57 21.25
N ASP A 312 36.66 -15.40 22.57
CA ASP A 312 37.26 -14.27 23.34
C ASP A 312 37.22 -12.82 22.79
N LEU A 313 36.25 -12.45 21.97
CA LEU A 313 36.13 -11.07 21.46
C LEU A 313 34.99 -10.26 22.10
N TYR A 314 34.00 -10.91 22.73
CA TYR A 314 32.90 -10.21 23.41
C TYR A 314 32.37 -10.98 24.63
N GLY A 315 32.84 -10.60 25.83
CA GLY A 315 32.06 -10.69 27.09
C GLY A 315 31.65 -12.06 27.63
N TYR A 316 30.72 -12.03 28.60
CA TYR A 316 30.23 -13.18 29.38
C TYR A 316 29.49 -14.22 28.50
N CYS A 317 29.56 -15.50 28.87
CA CYS A 317 28.94 -16.65 28.18
C CYS A 317 27.44 -16.46 27.81
N SER A 318 26.68 -15.70 28.60
CA SER A 318 25.27 -15.38 28.32
C SER A 318 25.05 -14.55 27.05
N ASP A 319 26.00 -13.70 26.68
CA ASP A 319 25.87 -12.83 25.51
C ASP A 319 26.24 -13.58 24.22
N GLN A 320 27.15 -14.55 24.31
CA GLN A 320 27.48 -15.46 23.21
C GLN A 320 26.27 -16.31 22.78
N SER A 321 25.51 -16.84 23.74
CA SER A 321 24.29 -17.60 23.44
C SER A 321 23.22 -16.74 22.77
N LYS A 322 23.00 -15.51 23.25
CA LYS A 322 22.05 -14.57 22.62
C LYS A 322 22.48 -14.16 21.21
N LEU A 323 23.78 -13.96 20.99
CA LEU A 323 24.34 -13.61 19.70
C LEU A 323 24.18 -14.76 18.69
N TYR A 324 24.38 -16.00 19.12
CA TYR A 324 24.08 -17.19 18.32
C TYR A 324 22.59 -17.25 17.94
N GLU A 325 21.68 -17.12 18.91
CA GLU A 325 20.24 -17.13 18.64
C GLU A 325 19.83 -16.02 17.64
N LEU A 326 20.38 -14.81 17.81
CA LEU A 326 20.10 -13.68 16.92
C LEU A 326 20.61 -13.94 15.50
N SER A 327 21.81 -14.51 15.39
CA SER A 327 22.42 -14.85 14.12
C SER A 327 21.60 -15.90 13.38
N GLN A 328 21.17 -16.96 14.09
CA GLN A 328 20.30 -17.99 13.53
C GLN A 328 18.94 -17.42 13.11
N TYR A 329 18.38 -16.48 13.87
CA TYR A 329 17.08 -15.88 13.54
C TYR A 329 17.10 -15.09 12.22
N PHE A 330 18.19 -14.36 11.94
CA PHE A 330 18.33 -13.54 10.74
C PHE A 330 19.13 -14.19 9.62
N TYR A 331 19.65 -15.41 9.83
CA TYR A 331 20.45 -16.10 8.83
C TYR A 331 19.66 -16.34 7.54
N ASP A 332 20.31 -16.05 6.42
CA ASP A 332 19.76 -16.20 5.08
C ASP A 332 20.89 -16.65 4.15
N PRO A 333 20.90 -17.92 3.70
CA PRO A 333 21.98 -18.48 2.88
C PRO A 333 22.23 -17.69 1.59
N ASP A 334 21.18 -17.12 1.01
CA ASP A 334 21.26 -16.42 -0.28
C ASP A 334 22.13 -15.16 -0.18
N VAL A 335 22.19 -14.54 1.00
CA VAL A 335 22.97 -13.31 1.22
C VAL A 335 24.46 -13.53 1.01
N LEU A 336 24.96 -14.74 1.22
CA LEU A 336 26.37 -15.10 1.07
C LEU A 336 26.82 -15.17 -0.38
N LEU A 337 25.88 -15.30 -1.31
CA LEU A 337 26.13 -15.35 -2.73
C LEU A 337 26.31 -13.94 -3.34
N HIS A 338 26.06 -12.89 -2.55
CA HIS A 338 26.02 -11.52 -3.02
C HIS A 338 27.11 -10.67 -2.35
N SER A 339 27.69 -9.75 -3.13
CA SER A 339 28.69 -8.82 -2.57
C SER A 339 28.07 -7.83 -1.59
N PHE A 340 28.90 -7.31 -0.68
CA PHE A 340 28.50 -6.34 0.33
C PHE A 340 27.84 -5.06 -0.25
N ASN A 341 28.21 -4.66 -1.46
CA ASN A 341 27.70 -3.45 -2.12
C ASN A 341 26.51 -3.74 -3.06
N SER A 342 26.01 -4.97 -3.09
CA SER A 342 24.90 -5.31 -3.98
C SER A 342 23.55 -4.79 -3.47
N ASP A 343 22.60 -4.66 -4.39
CA ASP A 343 21.22 -4.33 -4.04
C ASP A 343 20.58 -5.44 -3.19
N GLU A 344 20.96 -6.70 -3.38
CA GLU A 344 20.47 -7.85 -2.60
C GLU A 344 20.90 -7.75 -1.13
N PHE A 345 22.16 -7.41 -0.86
CA PHE A 345 22.63 -7.17 0.51
C PHE A 345 21.89 -5.99 1.14
N SER A 346 21.70 -4.91 0.37
CA SER A 346 20.89 -3.76 0.81
C SER A 346 19.45 -4.15 1.14
N ARG A 347 18.80 -5.00 0.32
CA ARG A 347 17.46 -5.54 0.60
C ARG A 347 17.45 -6.39 1.87
N TYR A 348 18.49 -7.20 2.11
CA TYR A 348 18.63 -7.99 3.34
C TYR A 348 18.71 -7.10 4.60
N VAL A 349 19.53 -6.05 4.58
CA VAL A 349 19.58 -5.07 5.68
C VAL A 349 18.20 -4.46 5.94
N HIS A 350 17.44 -4.14 4.89
CA HIS A 350 16.07 -3.63 5.04
C HIS A 350 15.08 -4.65 5.62
N ARG A 351 15.27 -5.96 5.35
CA ARG A 351 14.47 -7.03 5.98
C ARG A 351 14.71 -7.04 7.49
N ILE A 352 15.97 -7.07 7.93
CA ILE A 352 16.34 -7.01 9.36
C ILE A 352 15.77 -5.74 10.01
N TYR A 353 15.98 -4.59 9.35
CA TYR A 353 15.47 -3.31 9.82
C TYR A 353 13.95 -3.32 10.07
N THR A 354 13.18 -3.93 9.16
CA THR A 354 11.72 -4.01 9.29
C THR A 354 11.30 -4.84 10.50
N GLU A 355 11.97 -5.97 10.76
CA GLU A 355 11.68 -6.82 11.92
C GLU A 355 12.06 -6.12 13.23
N LEU A 356 13.20 -5.42 13.26
CA LEU A 356 13.62 -4.59 14.39
C LEU A 356 12.62 -3.46 14.67
N LEU A 357 12.04 -2.83 13.64
CA LEU A 357 11.01 -1.82 13.82
C LEU A 357 9.73 -2.39 14.43
N ILE A 358 9.32 -3.59 14.03
CA ILE A 358 8.14 -4.26 14.60
C ILE A 358 8.38 -4.58 16.08
N SER A 359 9.54 -5.16 16.41
CA SER A 359 9.93 -5.45 17.79
C SER A 359 10.00 -4.17 18.63
N LYS A 360 10.66 -3.12 18.13
CA LYS A 360 10.69 -1.82 18.79
C LYS A 360 9.28 -1.25 19.00
N HIS A 361 8.41 -1.33 18.01
CA HIS A 361 7.04 -0.85 18.13
C HIS A 361 6.26 -1.63 19.19
N PHE A 362 6.42 -2.95 19.25
CA PHE A 362 5.84 -3.76 20.31
C PHE A 362 6.36 -3.34 21.70
N LEU A 363 7.67 -3.23 21.88
CA LEU A 363 8.30 -2.94 23.18
C LEU A 363 7.99 -1.54 23.70
N TYR A 364 8.00 -0.52 22.83
CA TYR A 364 7.94 0.88 23.25
C TYR A 364 6.59 1.56 23.00
N PHE A 365 5.70 0.97 22.20
CA PHE A 365 4.35 1.51 21.97
C PHE A 365 3.25 0.61 22.54
N VAL A 366 3.30 -0.70 22.28
CA VAL A 366 2.27 -1.65 22.75
C VAL A 366 2.41 -1.93 24.24
N CYS A 367 3.64 -2.14 24.70
CA CYS A 367 3.95 -2.34 26.11
C CYS A 367 4.14 -0.99 26.82
N THR A 368 3.72 -0.95 28.08
CA THR A 368 3.83 0.19 29.00
C THR A 368 5.11 0.08 29.82
N HIS A 369 5.44 -1.13 30.27
CA HIS A 369 6.61 -1.47 31.04
C HIS A 369 7.34 -2.67 30.42
N ASN A 370 8.66 -2.69 30.57
CA ASN A 370 9.51 -3.78 30.07
C ASN A 370 9.60 -4.92 31.10
N THR A 371 8.46 -5.50 31.46
CA THR A 371 8.41 -6.67 32.36
C THR A 371 7.99 -7.92 31.60
N LEU A 372 8.54 -9.08 31.96
CA LEU A 372 8.20 -10.34 31.29
C LEU A 372 6.70 -10.66 31.37
N ALA A 373 6.04 -10.30 32.47
CA ALA A 373 4.60 -10.48 32.64
C ALA A 373 3.79 -9.62 31.66
N GLU A 374 4.19 -8.35 31.48
CA GLU A 374 3.53 -7.47 30.52
C GLU A 374 3.78 -7.91 29.07
N LEU A 375 5.03 -8.24 28.70
CA LEU A 375 5.35 -8.74 27.36
C LEU A 375 4.48 -9.96 27.00
N LYS A 376 4.35 -10.92 27.92
CA LYS A 376 3.49 -12.10 27.74
C LYS A 376 2.01 -11.72 27.66
N SER A 377 1.54 -10.79 28.48
CA SER A 377 0.16 -10.30 28.45
C SER A 377 -0.17 -9.63 27.12
N LYS A 378 0.67 -8.68 26.66
CA LYS A 378 0.49 -7.96 25.40
C LYS A 378 0.65 -8.87 24.18
N GLN A 379 1.53 -9.87 24.22
CA GLN A 379 1.59 -10.88 23.17
C GLN A 379 0.27 -11.65 23.06
N ARG A 380 -0.26 -12.16 24.20
CA ARG A 380 -1.54 -12.88 24.20
C ARG A 380 -2.69 -12.02 23.68
N LEU A 381 -2.71 -10.73 24.03
CA LEU A 381 -3.67 -9.76 23.51
C LEU A 381 -3.64 -9.68 21.98
N ILE A 382 -2.45 -9.69 21.37
CA ILE A 382 -2.29 -9.68 19.91
C ILE A 382 -2.76 -11.01 19.30
N GLU A 383 -2.40 -12.13 19.91
CA GLU A 383 -2.83 -13.48 19.46
C GLU A 383 -4.35 -13.62 19.50
N GLU A 384 -4.98 -13.19 20.59
CA GLU A 384 -6.44 -13.18 20.77
C GLU A 384 -7.11 -12.25 19.75
N PHE A 385 -6.57 -11.04 19.54
CA PHE A 385 -7.11 -10.11 18.55
C PHE A 385 -7.17 -10.73 17.15
N TYR A 386 -6.09 -11.37 16.68
CA TYR A 386 -6.07 -11.98 15.35
C TYR A 386 -6.92 -13.25 15.28
N SER A 387 -6.93 -14.09 16.33
CA SER A 387 -7.83 -15.23 16.39
C SER A 387 -9.30 -14.80 16.29
N ARG A 388 -9.66 -13.72 16.99
CA ARG A 388 -11.02 -13.19 16.96
C ARG A 388 -11.35 -12.53 15.62
N LEU A 389 -10.42 -11.80 15.03
CA LEU A 389 -10.57 -11.21 13.69
C LEU A 389 -10.81 -12.30 12.64
N ASP A 390 -10.05 -13.41 12.71
CA ASP A 390 -10.21 -14.54 11.79
C ASP A 390 -11.56 -15.24 11.99
N TYR A 391 -12.00 -15.41 13.24
CA TYR A 391 -13.35 -15.90 13.54
C TYR A 391 -14.43 -14.98 12.96
N MET A 392 -14.32 -13.65 13.15
CA MET A 392 -15.29 -12.69 12.61
C MET A 392 -15.37 -12.76 11.08
N HIS A 393 -14.24 -12.91 10.39
CA HIS A 393 -14.24 -13.09 8.94
C HIS A 393 -14.94 -14.40 8.52
N LEU A 394 -14.73 -15.48 9.28
CA LEU A 394 -15.37 -16.77 9.02
C LEU A 394 -16.89 -16.72 9.24
N THR A 395 -17.34 -16.09 10.34
CA THR A 395 -18.76 -15.88 10.61
C THR A 395 -19.42 -15.06 9.50
N LYS A 396 -18.84 -13.90 9.13
CA LYS A 396 -19.36 -13.07 8.03
C LYS A 396 -19.43 -13.83 6.71
N PHE A 397 -18.47 -14.72 6.44
CA PHE A 397 -18.47 -15.55 5.24
C PHE A 397 -19.67 -16.51 5.23
N PHE A 398 -19.92 -17.23 6.32
CA PHE A 398 -21.07 -18.15 6.41
C PHE A 398 -22.41 -17.43 6.44
N GLU A 399 -22.52 -16.29 7.13
CA GLU A 399 -23.73 -15.45 7.10
C GLU A 399 -24.04 -14.95 5.68
N ALA A 400 -23.03 -14.50 4.94
CA ALA A 400 -23.21 -14.07 3.55
C ALA A 400 -23.63 -15.23 2.64
N GLN A 401 -23.08 -16.42 2.87
CA GLN A 401 -23.47 -17.63 2.14
C GLN A 401 -24.92 -18.01 2.45
N GLN A 402 -25.33 -18.01 3.72
CA GLN A 402 -26.70 -18.27 4.13
C GLN A 402 -27.68 -17.30 3.48
N LEU A 403 -27.41 -15.99 3.57
CA LEU A 403 -28.26 -14.95 2.99
C LEU A 403 -28.44 -15.13 1.48
N PHE A 404 -27.37 -15.50 0.77
CA PHE A 404 -27.45 -15.80 -0.67
C PHE A 404 -28.44 -16.93 -0.97
N TYR A 405 -28.37 -18.04 -0.22
CA TYR A 405 -29.31 -19.15 -0.40
C TYR A 405 -30.74 -18.81 0.07
N GLU A 406 -30.90 -17.85 0.97
CA GLU A 406 -32.23 -17.38 1.41
C GLU A 406 -32.87 -16.37 0.45
N SER A 407 -32.09 -15.55 -0.26
CA SER A 407 -32.60 -14.45 -1.10
C SER A 407 -32.76 -14.78 -2.58
N ASP A 408 -31.96 -15.70 -3.13
CA ASP A 408 -31.78 -15.83 -4.59
C ASP A 408 -32.30 -17.16 -5.20
N LEU A 409 -32.98 -18.02 -4.42
CA LEU A 409 -33.51 -19.33 -4.89
C LEU A 409 -35.01 -19.30 -5.26
N ILE A 410 -35.50 -18.22 -5.89
CA ILE A 410 -36.88 -18.17 -6.41
C ILE A 410 -36.83 -17.91 -7.93
N GLY A 411 -36.66 -18.96 -8.73
CA GLY A 411 -36.79 -18.89 -10.20
C GLY A 411 -36.09 -20.01 -11.00
N ASP A 412 -36.29 -20.02 -12.31
CA ASP A 412 -35.79 -21.04 -13.27
C ASP A 412 -34.26 -21.03 -13.50
N ASP A 413 -33.53 -20.06 -12.92
CA ASP A 413 -32.06 -19.95 -12.97
C ASP A 413 -31.37 -20.47 -11.67
N ASP A 414 -32.11 -21.24 -10.87
CA ASP A 414 -31.62 -21.84 -9.63
C ASP A 414 -30.41 -22.77 -9.89
N LEU A 415 -29.38 -22.63 -9.04
CA LEU A 415 -28.22 -23.53 -8.97
C LEU A 415 -28.62 -24.99 -8.67
N CYS A 416 -29.84 -25.20 -8.19
CA CYS A 416 -30.48 -26.49 -7.89
C CYS A 416 -31.52 -26.93 -8.94
N THR A 417 -31.47 -26.42 -10.18
CA THR A 417 -32.26 -27.01 -11.29
C THR A 417 -31.69 -28.35 -11.74
N ASP A 418 -32.54 -29.24 -12.28
CA ASP A 418 -32.16 -30.57 -12.80
C ASP A 418 -31.01 -30.56 -13.83
N ASN A 419 -30.82 -29.43 -14.53
CA ASN A 419 -29.70 -29.21 -15.45
C ASN A 419 -28.33 -29.13 -14.76
N TRP A 420 -28.30 -28.74 -13.48
CA TRP A 420 -27.08 -28.55 -12.69
C TRP A 420 -26.93 -29.55 -11.53
N ASP A 421 -28.02 -30.20 -11.09
CA ASP A 421 -28.04 -31.25 -10.05
C ASP A 421 -27.13 -32.45 -10.38
N ASN A 422 -26.90 -32.74 -11.66
CA ASN A 422 -25.99 -33.82 -12.09
C ASN A 422 -24.51 -33.39 -12.23
N SER A 423 -24.21 -32.13 -11.94
CA SER A 423 -22.85 -31.60 -11.96
C SER A 423 -22.41 -31.28 -10.53
N TYR A 424 -21.50 -32.07 -10.00
CA TYR A 424 -20.91 -31.87 -8.69
C TYR A 424 -20.24 -30.47 -8.62
N TYR A 425 -20.84 -29.54 -7.86
CA TYR A 425 -20.28 -28.20 -7.56
C TYR A 425 -19.70 -28.19 -6.13
N PRO A 426 -18.45 -28.63 -5.90
CA PRO A 426 -17.84 -28.72 -4.55
C PRO A 426 -17.41 -27.36 -3.97
N TYR A 427 -17.98 -26.25 -4.45
CA TYR A 427 -17.40 -24.92 -4.31
C TYR A 427 -17.34 -24.37 -2.89
N PHE A 428 -18.02 -25.02 -1.94
CA PHE A 428 -18.15 -24.48 -0.61
C PHE A 428 -17.49 -25.31 0.49
N TYR A 429 -17.13 -26.57 0.25
CA TYR A 429 -16.79 -27.43 1.39
C TYR A 429 -15.89 -28.63 1.13
N ASN A 430 -14.87 -28.52 0.28
CA ASN A 430 -13.82 -29.54 0.24
C ASN A 430 -12.43 -28.89 0.11
N ASN A 431 -11.44 -29.41 0.84
CA ASN A 431 -10.00 -29.15 0.64
C ASN A 431 -9.48 -29.69 -0.71
N VAL A 432 -10.34 -29.72 -1.73
CA VAL A 432 -10.04 -30.24 -3.05
C VAL A 432 -9.71 -29.05 -3.94
N TYR A 433 -8.63 -29.19 -4.70
CA TYR A 433 -8.23 -28.24 -5.73
C TYR A 433 -9.42 -28.02 -6.68
N THR A 434 -10.04 -26.86 -6.60
CA THR A 434 -11.24 -26.54 -7.37
C THR A 434 -10.84 -25.77 -8.63
N ASP A 435 -11.29 -26.23 -9.80
CA ASP A 435 -11.05 -25.53 -11.05
C ASP A 435 -11.77 -24.17 -11.03
N THR A 436 -10.97 -23.11 -11.06
CA THR A 436 -11.46 -21.72 -11.10
C THR A 436 -12.24 -21.46 -12.38
N ASN A 437 -11.89 -22.10 -13.51
CA ASN A 437 -12.61 -21.92 -14.77
C ASN A 437 -14.06 -22.41 -14.70
N LEU A 438 -14.32 -23.42 -13.86
CA LEU A 438 -15.67 -23.92 -13.65
C LEU A 438 -16.47 -22.98 -12.73
N LEU A 439 -15.83 -22.31 -11.76
CA LEU A 439 -16.48 -21.25 -10.96
C LEU A 439 -16.94 -20.11 -11.85
N GLU A 440 -16.08 -19.69 -12.79
CA GLU A 440 -16.39 -18.55 -13.67
C GLU A 440 -17.58 -18.81 -14.60
N LYS A 441 -17.87 -20.09 -14.85
CA LYS A 441 -19.00 -20.52 -15.67
C LYS A 441 -20.31 -20.56 -14.88
N THR A 442 -20.30 -20.50 -13.56
CA THR A 442 -21.53 -20.53 -12.74
C THR A 442 -22.39 -19.27 -12.96
N PRO A 443 -23.73 -19.37 -12.93
CA PRO A 443 -24.61 -18.20 -13.00
C PRO A 443 -24.28 -17.15 -11.93
N VAL A 444 -23.97 -17.58 -10.71
CA VAL A 444 -23.62 -16.71 -9.58
C VAL A 444 -22.39 -15.86 -9.86
N TYR A 445 -21.29 -16.48 -10.31
CA TYR A 445 -20.10 -15.70 -10.64
C TYR A 445 -20.34 -14.78 -11.83
N ARG A 446 -21.13 -15.19 -12.83
CA ARG A 446 -21.46 -14.33 -13.98
C ARG A 446 -22.27 -13.11 -13.56
N LEU A 447 -23.28 -13.27 -12.69
CA LEU A 447 -24.06 -12.17 -12.13
C LEU A 447 -23.17 -11.22 -11.32
N TYR A 448 -22.39 -11.76 -10.38
CA TYR A 448 -21.42 -10.98 -9.61
C TYR A 448 -20.43 -10.22 -10.51
N SER A 449 -19.87 -10.90 -11.51
CA SER A 449 -18.92 -10.30 -12.47
C SER A 449 -19.57 -9.21 -13.29
N SER A 450 -20.83 -9.40 -13.73
CA SER A 450 -21.62 -8.39 -14.45
C SER A 450 -21.85 -7.15 -13.59
N ASP A 451 -22.30 -7.33 -12.34
CA ASP A 451 -22.56 -6.22 -11.41
C ASP A 451 -21.29 -5.47 -11.04
N VAL A 452 -20.20 -6.18 -10.76
CA VAL A 452 -18.90 -5.57 -10.51
C VAL A 452 -18.43 -4.80 -11.73
N LYS A 453 -18.54 -5.35 -12.94
CA LYS A 453 -18.16 -4.65 -14.19
C LYS A 453 -19.02 -3.41 -14.39
N LYS A 454 -20.33 -3.47 -14.15
CA LYS A 454 -21.24 -2.33 -14.27
C LYS A 454 -20.87 -1.23 -13.28
N LEU A 455 -20.75 -1.56 -11.99
CA LEU A 455 -20.32 -0.63 -10.95
C LEU A 455 -18.93 -0.04 -11.22
N PHE A 456 -18.01 -0.86 -11.74
CA PHE A 456 -16.69 -0.42 -12.15
C PHE A 456 -16.79 0.61 -13.27
N SER A 457 -17.57 0.30 -14.32
CA SER A 457 -17.81 1.16 -15.47
C SER A 457 -18.44 2.50 -15.10
N ASP A 458 -19.45 2.48 -14.24
CA ASP A 458 -20.19 3.67 -13.79
C ASP A 458 -19.31 4.61 -12.97
N ARG A 459 -18.30 4.08 -12.28
CA ARG A 459 -17.36 4.85 -11.46
C ARG A 459 -16.09 5.28 -12.22
N ILE A 460 -15.96 4.95 -13.51
CA ILE A 460 -14.84 5.46 -14.33
C ILE A 460 -15.10 6.93 -14.68
N LYS A 461 -14.20 7.80 -14.23
CA LYS A 461 -14.22 9.22 -14.58
C LYS A 461 -13.99 9.42 -16.07
N HIS A 462 -14.69 10.39 -16.66
CA HIS A 462 -14.54 10.76 -18.07
C HIS A 462 -14.80 9.63 -19.06
N LYS A 463 -15.49 8.54 -18.67
CA LYS A 463 -15.80 7.41 -19.57
C LYS A 463 -16.31 7.87 -20.94
N LYS A 464 -17.35 8.72 -20.97
CA LYS A 464 -17.90 9.28 -22.22
C LYS A 464 -16.85 10.02 -23.08
N LEU A 465 -15.94 10.75 -22.45
CA LEU A 465 -14.89 11.50 -23.14
C LEU A 465 -13.77 10.56 -23.62
N ASN A 466 -13.41 9.55 -22.82
CA ASN A 466 -12.44 8.52 -23.17
C ASN A 466 -12.93 7.68 -24.36
N ASP A 467 -14.22 7.29 -24.33
CA ASP A 467 -14.91 6.57 -25.40
C ASP A 467 -14.94 7.43 -26.68
N ALA A 468 -15.33 8.71 -26.56
CA ALA A 468 -15.35 9.65 -27.69
C ALA A 468 -13.97 9.89 -28.31
N ASN A 469 -12.90 9.91 -27.49
CA ASN A 469 -11.52 10.06 -27.95
C ASN A 469 -10.89 8.75 -28.45
N LYS A 470 -11.68 7.67 -28.56
CA LYS A 470 -11.22 6.32 -28.93
C LYS A 470 -9.99 5.90 -28.12
N MET A 471 -9.93 6.23 -26.83
CA MET A 471 -8.77 5.90 -25.98
C MET A 471 -8.48 4.40 -25.96
N PHE A 472 -9.49 3.59 -26.27
CA PHE A 472 -9.47 2.15 -26.34
C PHE A 472 -9.26 1.73 -27.80
N PHE A 473 -8.15 1.06 -28.08
CA PHE A 473 -8.05 0.16 -29.22
C PHE A 473 -8.73 -1.13 -28.76
N GLU A 474 -9.90 -1.45 -29.32
CA GLU A 474 -10.56 -2.74 -29.10
C GLU A 474 -9.73 -3.89 -29.65
#